data_AF-A0A7C0YXY0-F1
#
_entry.id   AF-A0A7C0YXY0-F1
#
_cell.length_a   1.000
_cell.length_b   1.000
_cell.length_c   1.000
_cell.angle_alpha   90.00
_cell.angle_beta   90.00
_cell.angle_gamma   90.00
#
_symmetry.space_group_name_H-M   'P 1'
#
loop_
_entity.id
_entity.type
_entity.pdbx_description
1 polymer ?
#
loop_
_entity_poly.entity_id
_entity_poly.type
_entity_poly.pdbx_seq_one_letter_code
_entity_poly.pdbx_strand_id
1 'polypeptide(L)'
;MKEKIKKYVFGGIIILISLTLLFFPKKVYRKEITITEQAGINLEDYQIRIIVDTATPIREGKMNPDCSGIRFTWLTPCMSEEEIPHWIAYGCNTNETEIWFRVPFIPANSNVTVYMYYSRRSFYSPDKSDMNAVFYEKSEISEANVYACVNITNFYGG
;
A
#
# COMPACT_ATOMS: atom_id res chain seq x y z
N MET A 1 -46.30 -13.02 57.66
CA MET A 1 -46.28 -14.40 57.11
C MET A 1 -45.99 -14.27 55.61
N LYS A 2 -44.71 -14.22 55.25
CA LYS A 2 -43.94 -15.29 54.56
C LYS A 2 -44.49 -15.70 53.19
N GLU A 3 -43.65 -15.48 52.17
CA GLU A 3 -43.43 -16.35 51.00
C GLU A 3 -44.49 -16.36 49.87
N LYS A 4 -44.20 -16.29 48.56
CA LYS A 4 -43.03 -16.70 47.76
C LYS A 4 -42.87 -15.81 46.53
N ILE A 5 -41.73 -15.14 46.37
CA ILE A 5 -41.26 -14.64 45.07
C ILE A 5 -40.51 -15.80 44.40
N LYS A 6 -41.00 -16.28 43.25
CA LYS A 6 -40.29 -17.29 42.44
C LYS A 6 -39.02 -16.64 41.88
N LYS A 7 -37.87 -17.00 42.44
CA LYS A 7 -36.54 -16.68 41.89
C LYS A 7 -36.32 -17.54 40.64
N TYR A 8 -36.35 -16.92 39.46
CA TYR A 8 -35.68 -17.47 38.28
C TYR A 8 -34.27 -16.91 38.26
N VAL A 9 -33.33 -17.72 38.77
CA VAL A 9 -31.90 -17.54 38.52
C VAL A 9 -31.65 -18.17 37.16
N PHE A 10 -31.53 -17.35 36.11
CA PHE A 10 -30.71 -17.73 34.96
C PHE A 10 -29.41 -16.96 35.12
N GLY A 11 -28.32 -17.71 35.30
CA GLY A 11 -26.98 -17.23 35.54
C GLY A 11 -26.62 -16.14 34.53
N GLY A 12 -26.57 -14.91 35.03
CA GLY A 12 -25.95 -13.78 34.36
C GLY A 12 -24.45 -14.01 34.32
N ILE A 13 -24.00 -14.86 33.41
CA ILE A 13 -22.78 -14.58 32.69
C ILE A 13 -23.26 -13.81 31.44
N ILE A 14 -23.52 -12.52 31.64
CA ILE A 14 -23.26 -11.58 30.56
C ILE A 14 -21.75 -11.66 30.43
N ILE A 15 -21.26 -12.51 29.51
CA ILE A 15 -19.91 -12.32 29.01
C ILE A 15 -19.99 -10.92 28.40
N LEU A 16 -19.55 -9.92 29.16
CA LEU A 16 -18.89 -8.76 28.60
C LEU A 16 -17.74 -9.36 27.79
N ILE A 17 -18.04 -9.85 26.59
CA ILE A 17 -17.13 -9.73 25.49
C ILE A 17 -17.07 -8.23 25.36
N SER A 18 -16.19 -7.63 26.17
CA SER A 18 -15.61 -6.35 25.85
C SER A 18 -15.35 -6.47 24.37
N LEU A 19 -16.05 -5.67 23.59
CA LEU A 19 -15.64 -5.36 22.24
C LEU A 19 -14.35 -4.55 22.38
N THR A 20 -13.33 -5.08 23.04
CA THR A 20 -11.96 -4.94 22.61
C THR A 20 -12.02 -5.44 21.19
N LEU A 21 -12.28 -4.50 20.27
CA LEU A 21 -11.72 -4.48 18.93
C LEU A 21 -10.39 -5.19 19.09
N LEU A 22 -10.32 -6.45 18.63
CA LEU A 22 -9.10 -7.21 18.72
C LEU A 22 -8.10 -6.36 17.93
N PHE A 23 -7.26 -5.63 18.67
CA PHE A 23 -6.19 -4.84 18.12
C PHE A 23 -5.12 -5.84 17.72
N PHE A 24 -5.42 -6.64 16.70
CA PHE A 24 -4.40 -7.34 15.98
C PHE A 24 -3.47 -6.24 15.41
N PRO A 25 -2.15 -6.36 15.50
CA PRO A 25 -1.27 -5.43 14.79
C PRO A 25 -1.62 -5.45 13.29
N LYS A 26 -1.59 -4.28 12.63
CA LYS A 26 -1.76 -4.21 11.16
C LYS A 26 -0.57 -4.94 10.56
N LYS A 27 -0.78 -6.14 10.01
CA LYS A 27 0.27 -6.80 9.26
C LYS A 27 0.23 -6.32 7.82
N VAL A 28 1.28 -5.60 7.43
CA VAL A 28 1.51 -5.14 6.07
C VAL A 28 2.59 -6.02 5.46
N TYR A 29 2.36 -6.45 4.22
CA TYR A 29 3.30 -7.23 3.44
C TYR A 29 3.79 -6.36 2.28
N ARG A 30 5.01 -6.63 1.80
CA ARG A 30 5.56 -5.94 0.63
C ARG A 30 6.22 -6.92 -0.33
N LYS A 31 6.21 -6.58 -1.61
CA LYS A 31 6.94 -7.26 -2.66
C LYS A 31 7.81 -6.23 -3.38
N GLU A 32 9.10 -6.52 -3.46
CA GLU A 32 10.06 -5.71 -4.19
C GLU A 32 9.95 -5.99 -5.70
N ILE A 33 10.04 -4.93 -6.49
CA ILE A 33 9.98 -4.93 -7.95
C ILE A 33 11.17 -4.10 -8.43
N THR A 34 12.10 -4.71 -9.14
CA THR A 34 13.22 -4.02 -9.78
C THR A 34 12.84 -3.69 -11.21
N ILE A 35 12.97 -2.42 -11.59
CA ILE A 35 12.76 -1.93 -12.95
C ILE A 35 14.11 -1.52 -13.51
N THR A 36 14.44 -2.00 -14.70
CA THR A 36 15.69 -1.69 -15.40
C THR A 36 15.40 -0.83 -16.62
N GLU A 37 16.07 0.31 -16.70
CA GLU A 37 16.08 1.16 -17.90
C GLU A 37 16.98 0.55 -18.97
N GLN A 38 16.51 0.47 -20.22
CA GLN A 38 17.20 -0.24 -21.31
C GLN A 38 17.37 0.58 -22.60
N ALA A 39 16.73 1.74 -22.71
CA ALA A 39 16.82 2.64 -23.86
C ALA A 39 18.01 3.60 -23.78
N GLY A 40 18.67 3.70 -22.62
CA GLY A 40 19.84 4.55 -22.42
C GLY A 40 19.50 6.03 -22.29
N ILE A 41 18.24 6.35 -21.97
CA ILE A 41 17.75 7.71 -21.73
C ILE A 41 17.05 7.79 -20.38
N ASN A 42 17.00 8.99 -19.81
CA ASN A 42 16.21 9.21 -18.61
C ASN A 42 14.71 9.12 -18.96
N LEU A 43 13.95 8.42 -18.13
CA LEU A 43 12.50 8.37 -18.23
C LEU A 43 11.90 9.14 -17.06
N GLU A 44 10.97 10.03 -17.36
CA GLU A 44 10.20 10.81 -16.39
C GLU A 44 8.75 10.40 -16.48
N ASP A 45 8.07 10.34 -15.33
CA ASP A 45 6.63 10.04 -15.23
C ASP A 45 6.19 8.82 -16.04
N TYR A 46 7.00 7.76 -16.00
CA TYR A 46 6.87 6.60 -16.86
C TYR A 46 5.86 5.59 -16.31
N GLN A 47 4.88 5.20 -17.12
CA GLN A 47 3.89 4.18 -16.75
C GLN A 47 4.44 2.78 -16.96
N ILE A 48 4.27 1.94 -15.95
CA ILE A 48 4.75 0.55 -15.95
C ILE A 48 3.58 -0.36 -15.69
N ARG A 49 3.46 -1.39 -16.54
CA ARG A 49 2.48 -2.47 -16.44
C ARG A 49 3.11 -3.72 -15.84
N ILE A 50 2.46 -4.31 -14.85
CA ILE A 50 2.83 -5.62 -14.30
C ILE A 50 1.62 -6.55 -14.22
N ILE A 51 1.90 -7.86 -14.21
CA ILE A 51 0.93 -8.91 -13.91
C ILE A 51 1.33 -9.55 -12.58
N VAL A 52 0.38 -9.64 -11.64
CA VAL A 52 0.62 -10.14 -10.29
C VAL A 52 -0.45 -11.15 -9.87
N ASP A 53 -0.05 -12.22 -9.18
CA ASP A 53 -0.96 -13.12 -8.48
C ASP A 53 -1.49 -12.48 -7.20
N THR A 54 -2.78 -12.13 -7.19
CA THR A 54 -3.50 -11.64 -6.01
C THR A 54 -4.33 -12.73 -5.33
N ALA A 55 -4.67 -13.81 -6.04
CA ALA A 55 -5.43 -14.94 -5.49
C ALA A 55 -4.69 -15.64 -4.33
N THR A 56 -3.39 -15.85 -4.45
CA THR A 56 -2.59 -16.50 -3.40
C THR A 56 -2.57 -15.70 -2.08
N PRO A 57 -2.15 -14.42 -2.04
CA PRO A 57 -2.16 -13.65 -0.80
C PRO A 57 -3.57 -13.41 -0.24
N ILE A 58 -4.62 -13.39 -1.07
CA ILE A 58 -6.02 -13.33 -0.60
C ILE A 58 -6.42 -14.64 0.09
N ARG A 59 -6.14 -15.80 -0.52
CA ARG A 59 -6.40 -17.13 0.07
C ARG A 59 -5.66 -17.33 1.40
N GLU A 60 -4.44 -16.81 1.50
CA GLU A 60 -3.64 -16.81 2.73
C GLU A 60 -4.11 -15.79 3.78
N GLY A 61 -5.09 -14.96 3.45
CA GLY A 61 -5.61 -13.93 4.35
C GLY A 61 -4.65 -12.77 4.59
N LYS A 62 -3.72 -12.52 3.66
CA LYS A 62 -2.74 -11.43 3.71
C LYS A 62 -3.20 -10.17 2.99
N MET A 63 -4.13 -10.30 2.04
CA MET A 63 -4.67 -9.21 1.22
C MET A 63 -6.21 -9.16 1.33
N ASN A 64 -6.80 -7.99 1.11
CA ASN A 64 -8.27 -7.87 1.04
C ASN A 64 -8.82 -8.55 -0.24
N PRO A 65 -10.01 -9.19 -0.19
CA PRO A 65 -10.60 -9.88 -1.34
C PRO A 65 -10.93 -8.99 -2.55
N ASP A 66 -11.11 -7.70 -2.32
CA ASP A 66 -11.37 -6.67 -3.34
C ASP A 66 -10.08 -5.95 -3.79
N CYS A 67 -8.90 -6.47 -3.40
CA CYS A 67 -7.60 -5.89 -3.66
C CYS A 67 -7.40 -4.48 -3.09
N SER A 68 -8.34 -3.99 -2.28
CA SER A 68 -8.19 -2.73 -1.56
C SER A 68 -6.99 -2.82 -0.60
N GLY A 69 -6.30 -1.70 -0.42
CA GLY A 69 -5.10 -1.65 0.39
C GLY A 69 -3.81 -2.09 -0.31
N ILE A 70 -3.86 -2.36 -1.63
CA ILE A 70 -2.65 -2.31 -2.46
C ILE A 70 -2.13 -0.87 -2.48
N ARG A 71 -0.81 -0.72 -2.32
CA ARG A 71 -0.10 0.57 -2.46
C ARG A 71 1.22 0.32 -3.19
N PHE A 72 1.66 1.31 -3.95
CA PHE A 72 2.98 1.29 -4.55
C PHE A 72 3.81 2.43 -3.98
N THR A 73 5.06 2.14 -3.66
CA THR A 73 6.07 3.16 -3.37
C THR A 73 7.26 2.94 -4.27
N TRP A 74 8.01 4.00 -4.55
CA TRP A 74 9.32 3.89 -5.19
C TRP A 74 10.41 4.35 -4.21
N LEU A 75 11.60 3.75 -4.33
CA LEU A 75 12.78 4.17 -3.58
C LEU A 75 13.44 5.34 -4.31
N THR A 76 13.42 6.51 -3.68
CA THR A 76 14.01 7.74 -4.23
C THR A 76 15.54 7.67 -4.20
N PRO A 77 16.24 8.55 -4.95
CA PRO A 77 17.69 8.71 -4.85
C PRO A 77 18.19 9.05 -3.43
N CYS A 78 17.35 9.65 -2.58
CA CYS A 78 17.68 9.96 -1.19
C CYS A 78 17.36 8.81 -0.22
N MET A 79 17.15 7.59 -0.73
CA MET A 79 16.90 6.38 0.05
C MET A 79 15.62 6.45 0.90
N SER A 80 14.65 7.26 0.49
CA SER A 80 13.31 7.31 1.07
C SER A 80 12.30 6.59 0.18
N GLU A 81 11.23 6.06 0.75
CA GLU A 81 10.11 5.52 -0.03
C GLU A 81 9.01 6.58 -0.19
N GLU A 82 8.59 6.84 -1.42
CA GLU A 82 7.49 7.76 -1.74
C GLU A 82 6.33 7.01 -2.40
N GLU A 83 5.09 7.30 -2.00
CA GLU A 83 3.90 6.67 -2.59
C GLU A 83 3.69 7.17 -4.03
N ILE A 84 3.44 6.23 -4.94
CA ILE A 84 3.19 6.50 -6.36
C ILE A 84 1.76 6.06 -6.74
N PRO A 85 1.12 6.74 -7.71
CA PRO A 85 -0.21 6.36 -8.14
C PRO A 85 -0.16 5.01 -8.85
N HIS A 86 -1.25 4.26 -8.72
CA HIS A 86 -1.45 2.97 -9.38
C HIS A 86 -2.90 2.81 -9.80
N TRP A 87 -3.12 1.88 -10.73
CA TRP A 87 -4.42 1.52 -11.24
C TRP A 87 -4.47 0.01 -11.48
N ILE A 88 -5.41 -0.66 -10.83
CA ILE A 88 -5.77 -2.05 -11.10
C ILE A 88 -6.65 -2.02 -12.35
N ALA A 89 -6.04 -2.30 -13.51
CA ALA A 89 -6.71 -2.23 -14.81
C ALA A 89 -7.72 -3.36 -14.99
N TYR A 90 -7.32 -4.56 -14.57
CA TYR A 90 -8.11 -5.76 -14.78
C TYR A 90 -7.77 -6.84 -13.75
N GLY A 91 -8.79 -7.59 -13.36
CA GLY A 91 -8.67 -8.68 -12.41
C GLY A 91 -8.62 -8.21 -10.95
N CYS A 92 -8.81 -9.17 -10.06
CA CYS A 92 -8.56 -9.14 -8.63
C CYS A 92 -8.97 -10.51 -8.10
N ASN A 93 -8.26 -11.04 -7.10
CA ASN A 93 -8.44 -12.43 -6.66
C ASN A 93 -8.25 -13.43 -7.80
N THR A 94 -7.29 -13.12 -8.67
CA THR A 94 -6.85 -13.93 -9.80
C THR A 94 -5.35 -14.17 -9.70
N ASN A 95 -4.84 -15.19 -10.38
CA ASN A 95 -3.40 -15.39 -10.59
C ASN A 95 -2.79 -14.34 -11.55
N GLU A 96 -3.64 -13.68 -12.34
CA GLU A 96 -3.27 -12.65 -13.30
C GLU A 96 -4.10 -11.39 -13.03
N THR A 97 -3.59 -10.52 -12.16
CA THR A 97 -4.12 -9.17 -11.95
C THR A 97 -3.22 -8.17 -12.64
N GLU A 98 -3.78 -7.37 -13.54
CA GLU A 98 -3.06 -6.34 -14.28
C GLU A 98 -3.08 -5.03 -13.51
N ILE A 99 -1.88 -4.52 -13.22
CA ILE A 99 -1.70 -3.27 -12.47
C ILE A 99 -0.74 -2.37 -13.22
N TRP A 100 -1.14 -1.11 -13.36
CA TRP A 100 -0.30 -0.03 -13.86
C TRP A 100 0.10 0.89 -12.71
N PHE A 101 1.30 1.45 -12.75
CA PHE A 101 1.75 2.49 -11.84
C PHE A 101 2.70 3.45 -12.55
N ARG A 102 2.84 4.67 -12.04
CA ARG A 102 3.69 5.71 -12.63
C ARG A 102 4.91 5.96 -11.75
N VAL A 103 6.11 5.76 -12.29
CA VAL A 103 7.36 6.05 -11.59
C VAL A 103 7.84 7.45 -11.97
N PRO A 104 8.09 8.36 -11.02
CA PRO A 104 8.46 9.74 -11.33
C PRO A 104 9.76 9.86 -12.14
N PHE A 105 10.76 9.02 -11.85
CA PHE A 105 12.06 9.09 -12.52
C PHE A 105 12.75 7.73 -12.58
N ILE A 106 13.31 7.41 -13.75
CA ILE A 106 14.14 6.24 -14.00
C ILE A 106 15.40 6.70 -14.73
N PRO A 107 16.59 6.67 -14.09
CA PRO A 107 17.82 7.11 -14.74
C PRO A 107 18.23 6.19 -15.89
N ALA A 108 18.81 6.77 -16.93
CA ALA A 108 19.39 6.04 -18.06
C ALA A 108 20.34 4.93 -17.60
N ASN A 109 20.19 3.72 -18.17
CA ASN A 109 21.04 2.56 -17.87
C ASN A 109 21.11 2.19 -16.37
N SER A 110 20.08 2.50 -15.59
CA SER A 110 20.02 2.24 -14.16
C SER A 110 18.82 1.37 -13.78
N ASN A 111 18.80 0.97 -12.51
CA ASN A 111 17.68 0.30 -11.89
C ASN A 111 16.99 1.21 -10.89
N VAL A 112 15.67 1.11 -10.81
CA VAL A 112 14.87 1.69 -9.73
C VAL A 112 14.10 0.59 -9.01
N THR A 113 13.93 0.76 -7.71
CA THR A 113 13.21 -0.18 -6.86
C THR A 113 11.82 0.37 -6.56
N VAL A 114 10.81 -0.44 -6.81
CA VAL A 114 9.42 -0.19 -6.45
C VAL A 114 8.95 -1.26 -5.47
N TYR A 115 8.19 -0.88 -4.46
CA TYR A 115 7.57 -1.81 -3.52
C TYR A 115 6.06 -1.81 -3.71
N MET A 116 5.51 -2.99 -3.95
CA MET A 116 4.07 -3.23 -3.86
C MET A 116 3.72 -3.68 -2.45
N TYR A 117 3.02 -2.83 -1.70
CA TYR A 117 2.47 -3.13 -0.38
C TYR A 117 1.06 -3.68 -0.50
N TYR A 118 0.70 -4.59 0.40
CA TYR A 118 -0.67 -5.09 0.55
C TYR A 118 -0.95 -5.53 1.98
N SER A 119 -2.23 -5.50 2.37
CA SER A 119 -2.65 -5.91 3.71
C SER A 119 -4.10 -6.37 3.71
N ARG A 120 -4.50 -7.10 4.75
CA ARG A 120 -5.89 -7.46 5.01
C ARG A 120 -6.46 -6.61 6.12
N ARG A 121 -7.31 -5.63 5.76
CA ARG A 121 -8.24 -4.90 6.65
C ARG A 121 -9.42 -4.36 5.83
N SER A 122 -10.57 -5.02 5.96
CA SER A 122 -11.79 -4.65 5.23
C SER A 122 -12.41 -3.30 5.65
N PHE A 123 -11.93 -2.68 6.74
CA PHE A 123 -12.56 -1.46 7.31
C PHE A 123 -11.71 -0.19 7.30
N TYR A 124 -10.41 -0.24 6.96
CA TYR A 124 -9.49 0.91 7.13
C TYR A 124 -8.51 1.13 5.99
N SER A 125 -8.70 0.51 4.84
CA SER A 125 -7.82 0.70 3.68
C SER A 125 -8.68 1.04 2.49
N PRO A 126 -9.02 2.33 2.28
CA PRO A 126 -9.77 2.73 1.10
C PRO A 126 -9.01 2.28 -0.15
N ASP A 127 -9.75 1.94 -1.20
CA ASP A 127 -9.14 1.75 -2.50
C ASP A 127 -8.47 3.06 -2.95
N LYS A 128 -7.28 2.93 -3.55
CA LYS A 128 -6.49 4.04 -4.11
C LYS A 128 -6.15 3.80 -5.58
N SER A 129 -6.73 2.78 -6.20
CA SER A 129 -6.62 2.53 -7.63
C SER A 129 -7.26 3.70 -8.40
N ASP A 130 -6.46 4.40 -9.20
CA ASP A 130 -6.89 5.58 -9.96
C ASP A 130 -6.18 5.64 -11.32
N MET A 131 -6.91 5.34 -12.39
CA MET A 131 -6.42 5.40 -13.77
C MET A 131 -5.95 6.80 -14.14
N ASN A 132 -6.67 7.83 -13.69
CA ASN A 132 -6.34 9.20 -14.06
C ASN A 132 -5.03 9.63 -13.42
N ALA A 133 -4.80 9.31 -12.16
CA ALA A 133 -3.54 9.64 -11.50
C ALA A 133 -2.30 8.96 -12.14
N VAL A 134 -2.49 7.80 -12.79
CA VAL A 134 -1.43 7.06 -13.49
C VAL A 134 -1.14 7.61 -14.88
N PHE A 135 -2.17 7.88 -15.68
CA PHE A 135 -2.02 8.21 -17.11
C PHE A 135 -2.22 9.68 -17.46
N TYR A 136 -2.94 10.44 -16.62
CA TYR A 136 -3.23 11.84 -16.88
C TYR A 136 -2.54 12.70 -15.82
N GLU A 137 -1.57 13.49 -16.26
CA GLU A 137 -0.72 14.24 -15.36
C GLU A 137 -1.42 15.45 -14.75
N LYS A 138 -0.86 15.83 -13.60
CA LYS A 138 -1.27 16.88 -12.68
C LYS A 138 -1.05 18.24 -13.35
N SER A 139 -2.09 19.06 -13.48
CA SER A 139 -2.05 20.39 -14.11
C SER A 139 -1.30 21.46 -13.31
N GLU A 140 -0.34 21.10 -12.47
CA GLU A 140 0.44 22.07 -11.70
C GLU A 140 1.90 21.74 -11.86
N ILE A 141 2.64 22.73 -12.35
CA ILE A 141 4.10 22.76 -12.40
C ILE A 141 4.62 22.35 -11.02
N SER A 142 4.97 21.08 -10.87
CA SER A 142 5.94 20.67 -9.87
C SER A 142 7.23 21.28 -10.38
N GLU A 143 7.74 22.31 -9.70
CA GLU A 143 9.14 22.68 -9.87
C GLU A 143 9.94 21.37 -9.93
N ALA A 144 10.74 21.21 -10.98
CA ALA A 144 11.56 20.01 -11.16
C ALA A 144 12.20 19.71 -9.81
N ASN A 145 11.82 18.60 -9.18
CA ASN A 145 12.35 18.23 -7.88
C ASN A 145 13.84 17.95 -8.12
N VAL A 146 14.67 18.97 -8.00
CA VAL A 146 16.11 18.80 -7.90
C VAL A 146 16.31 18.14 -6.55
N TYR A 147 16.31 16.81 -6.55
CA TYR A 147 16.59 16.00 -5.38
C TYR A 147 18.07 16.22 -4.98
N ALA A 148 18.35 17.31 -4.29
CA ALA A 148 19.61 17.45 -3.57
C ALA A 148 19.45 16.69 -2.24
N CYS A 149 20.03 15.50 -2.16
CA CYS A 149 20.11 14.78 -0.90
C CYS A 149 21.14 15.48 -0.01
N VAL A 150 20.70 16.43 0.81
CA VAL A 150 21.57 17.15 1.75
C VAL A 150 21.69 16.32 3.02
N ASN A 151 22.81 15.63 3.18
CA ASN A 151 23.19 15.05 4.47
C ASN A 151 23.73 16.17 5.37
N ILE A 152 22.88 16.72 6.25
CA ILE A 152 23.36 17.63 7.30
C ILE A 152 24.01 16.78 8.39
N THR A 153 25.30 16.46 8.24
CA THR A 153 26.10 15.99 9.38
C THR A 153 26.47 17.21 10.22
N ASN A 154 25.81 17.34 11.38
CA ASN A 154 25.97 18.33 12.44
C ASN A 154 27.16 19.31 12.30
N PHE A 155 26.84 20.62 12.24
CA PHE A 155 27.76 21.69 12.61
C PHE A 155 28.09 21.57 14.11
N TYR A 156 29.17 20.88 14.45
CA TYR A 156 29.84 21.14 15.73
C TYR A 156 30.74 22.36 15.52
N GLY A 157 30.20 23.54 15.85
CA GLY A 157 30.96 24.76 15.99
C GLY A 157 31.57 24.89 17.38
N GLY A 158 32.72 25.57 17.45
CA GLY A 158 33.27 26.18 18.66
C GLY A 158 34.34 25.37 19.36
#